data_AF-A0ABD0QRH3-F1
#
_entry.id   AF-A0ABD0QRH3-F1
#
_cell.length_a   1.000
_cell.length_b   1.000
_cell.length_c   1.000
_cell.angle_alpha   90.00
_cell.angle_beta   90.00
_cell.angle_gamma   90.00
#
_symmetry.space_group_name_H-M   'P 1'
#
loop_
_entity.id
_entity.type
_entity.pdbx_description
1 polymer ?
#
loop_
_entity_poly.entity_id
_entity_poly.type
_entity_poly.pdbx_seq_one_letter_code
_entity_poly.pdbx_strand_id
1 'polypeptide(L)' 'STVMVLRNMVGPEDIDDDLEGEVMEECGKYGAVNRVIIYQERQGEEDDAEIIVKIFVEFSDADEMNKAIQALNNR' A
#
# COMPACT_ATOMS: atom_id res chain seq x y z
N SER A 1 6.10 7.25 -12.46
CA SER A 1 6.36 6.79 -11.08
C SER A 1 6.46 5.28 -11.10
N THR A 2 7.28 4.68 -10.26
CA THR A 2 7.30 3.22 -9.98
C THR A 2 6.53 2.88 -8.70
N VAL A 3 6.06 3.90 -7.97
CA VAL A 3 5.37 3.76 -6.70
C VAL A 3 3.86 3.88 -6.88
N MET A 4 3.13 2.89 -6.37
CA MET A 4 1.68 2.88 -6.20
C MET A 4 1.34 3.09 -4.72
N VAL A 5 0.18 3.71 -4.45
CA VAL A 5 -0.37 3.81 -3.09
C VAL A 5 -1.74 3.12 -3.04
N LEU A 6 -1.88 2.16 -2.13
CA LEU A 6 -3.16 1.58 -1.76
C LEU A 6 -3.72 2.36 -0.57
N ARG A 7 -4.96 2.79 -0.69
CA ARG A 7 -5.69 3.55 0.34
C ARG A 7 -6.92 2.76 0.73
N ASN A 8 -7.39 2.94 1.97
CA ASN A 8 -8.59 2.28 2.50
C ASN A 8 -8.53 0.74 2.42
N MET A 9 -7.33 0.16 2.37
CA MET A 9 -7.14 -1.29 2.32
C MET A 9 -7.33 -1.93 3.70
N VAL A 10 -6.87 -1.26 4.76
CA VAL A 10 -6.91 -1.73 6.15
C VAL A 10 -7.09 -0.56 7.13
N GLY A 11 -7.66 -0.82 8.29
CA GLY A 11 -7.65 0.11 9.44
C GLY A 11 -6.34 0.05 10.21
N PRO A 12 -6.01 1.05 11.03
CA PRO A 12 -4.81 1.03 11.88
C PRO A 12 -4.81 -0.13 12.89
N GLU A 13 -5.97 -0.63 13.30
CA GLU A 13 -6.14 -1.78 14.20
C GLU A 13 -5.86 -3.13 13.53
N ASP A 14 -5.90 -3.19 12.20
CA ASP A 14 -5.71 -4.40 11.41
C ASP A 14 -4.27 -4.55 10.89
N ILE A 15 -3.34 -3.68 11.34
CA ILE A 15 -1.92 -3.80 10.99
C ILE A 15 -1.27 -4.84 11.90
N ASP A 16 -0.80 -5.93 11.30
CA ASP A 16 -0.03 -6.98 11.95
C ASP A 16 1.36 -7.16 11.30
N ASP A 17 2.13 -8.12 11.80
CA ASP A 17 3.50 -8.42 11.34
C ASP A 17 3.54 -9.11 9.96
N ASP A 18 2.41 -9.65 9.48
CA ASP A 18 2.32 -10.43 8.24
C ASP A 18 1.89 -9.55 7.05
N LEU A 19 1.16 -8.45 7.30
CA LEU A 19 0.61 -7.56 6.28
C LEU A 19 1.61 -7.09 5.22
N GLU A 20 2.86 -6.77 5.60
CA GLU A 20 3.88 -6.35 4.63
C GLU A 20 4.23 -7.48 3.65
N GLY A 21 4.36 -8.71 4.15
CA GLY A 21 4.65 -9.89 3.36
C GLY A 21 3.50 -10.26 2.43
N GLU A 22 2.26 -10.19 2.93
CA GLU A 22 1.05 -10.45 2.13
C GLU A 22 0.91 -9.46 0.96
N VAL A 23 1.11 -8.16 1.23
CA VAL A 23 1.09 -7.13 0.19
C VAL A 23 2.21 -7.37 -0.83
N MET A 24 3.41 -7.72 -0.37
CA MET A 24 4.55 -8.00 -1.25
C MET A 24 4.26 -9.21 -2.16
N GLU A 25 3.69 -10.29 -1.62
CA GLU A 25 3.31 -11.49 -2.38
C GLU A 25 2.20 -11.19 -3.39
N GLU A 26 1.13 -10.50 -2.97
CA GLU A 26 0.00 -10.16 -3.84
C GLU A 26 0.43 -9.22 -4.98
N CYS A 27 1.21 -8.18 -4.66
CA CYS A 27 1.70 -7.23 -5.65
C CYS A 27 2.78 -7.85 -6.57
N GLY A 28 3.53 -8.83 -6.07
CA GLY A 28 4.53 -9.60 -6.83
C GLY A 28 3.96 -10.30 -8.07
N LYS A 29 2.64 -10.54 -8.10
CA LYS A 29 1.94 -11.10 -9.27
C LYS A 29 1.95 -10.17 -10.50
N TYR A 30 2.20 -8.88 -10.30
CA TYR A 30 2.19 -7.87 -11.36
C TYR A 30 3.60 -7.47 -11.83
N GLY A 31 4.64 -7.77 -11.04
CA GLY A 31 6.03 -7.51 -11.35
C GLY A 31 6.94 -7.53 -10.11
N ALA A 32 8.21 -7.20 -10.28
CA ALA A 32 9.17 -7.21 -9.17
C ALA A 32 8.93 -6.03 -8.22
N VAL A 33 8.58 -6.33 -6.96
CA VAL A 33 8.40 -5.35 -5.89
C VAL A 33 9.74 -5.12 -5.19
N ASN A 34 10.21 -3.88 -5.20
CA ASN A 34 11.43 -3.46 -4.51
C ASN A 34 11.19 -3.22 -3.02
N ARG A 35 10.04 -2.62 -2.68
CA ARG A 35 9.73 -2.20 -1.31
C ARG A 35 8.23 -2.05 -1.07
N VAL A 36 7.81 -2.41 0.13
CA VAL A 36 6.49 -2.08 0.68
C VAL A 36 6.68 -1.18 1.91
N ILE A 37 5.84 -0.17 2.08
CA ILE A 37 5.84 0.70 3.27
C ILE A 37 4.40 0.87 3.74
N ILE A 38 4.14 0.47 4.98
CA ILE A 38 2.86 0.71 5.66
C ILE A 38 3.02 2.01 6.46
N TYR A 39 2.24 3.02 6.11
CA TYR A 39 2.30 4.34 6.73
C TYR A 39 0.96 4.71 7.36
N GLN A 40 0.98 4.99 8.67
CA GLN A 40 -0.17 5.51 9.40
C GLN A 40 -0.11 7.04 9.40
N GLU A 41 -1.08 7.67 8.75
CA GLU A 41 -1.18 9.12 8.62
C GLU A 41 -2.30 9.67 9.50
N ARG A 42 -1.94 10.51 10.48
CA ARG A 42 -2.91 11.29 11.26
C ARG A 42 -3.50 12.41 10.38
N GLN A 43 -4.83 12.49 10.32
CA GLN A 43 -5.59 13.43 9.50
C GLN A 43 -5.83 14.79 10.19
N GLY A 44 -4.88 15.26 10.99
CA GLY A 44 -5.03 16.47 11.79
C GLY A 44 -3.95 16.59 12.85
N GLU A 45 -3.94 17.72 13.56
CA GLU A 45 -3.03 17.94 14.69
C GLU A 45 -3.71 17.61 16.03
N GLU A 46 -5.04 17.54 16.04
CA GLU A 46 -5.85 17.21 17.22
C GLU A 46 -5.61 15.79 17.74
N ASP A 47 -5.87 15.59 19.04
CA ASP A 47 -5.56 14.34 19.75
C ASP A 47 -6.45 13.17 19.28
N ASP A 48 -7.67 13.47 18.85
CA ASP A 48 -8.68 12.52 18.34
C ASP A 48 -8.74 12.47 16.81
N ALA A 49 -7.74 13.04 16.12
CA ALA A 49 -7.64 13.01 14.67
C ALA A 49 -7.66 11.56 14.16
N GLU A 50 -8.44 11.35 13.09
CA GLU A 50 -8.52 10.06 12.40
C GLU A 50 -7.13 9.62 11.91
N ILE A 51 -6.83 8.33 12.04
CA ILE A 51 -5.62 7.74 11.49
C ILE A 51 -6.03 6.89 10.29
N ILE A 52 -5.46 7.19 9.13
CA ILE A 52 -5.64 6.38 7.92
C ILE A 52 -4.36 5.63 7.60
N VAL A 53 -4.50 4.47 6.98
CA VAL A 53 -3.36 3.66 6.52
C VAL A 53 -3.15 3.86 5.02
N LYS A 54 -1.90 4.15 4.65
CA LYS A 54 -1.42 4.20 3.27
C LYS A 54 -0.36 3.12 3.10
N ILE A 55 -0.59 2.23 2.15
CA ILE A 55 0.39 1.19 1.80
C ILE A 55 1.04 1.59 0.48
N PHE A 56 2.33 1.92 0.54
CA PHE A 56 3.13 2.25 -0.64
C PHE A 56 3.82 1.00 -1.15
N VAL A 57 3.72 0.76 -2.44
CA VAL A 57 4.36 -0.37 -3.12
C VAL A 57 5.23 0.20 -4.24
N GLU A 58 6.53 0.00 -4.13
CA GLU A 58 7.51 0.38 -5.14
C GLU A 58 7.85 -0.83 -6.02
N PHE A 59 7.54 -0.74 -7.31
CA PHE A 59 7.92 -1.73 -8.31
C PHE A 59 9.29 -1.40 -8.91
N SER A 60 9.88 -2.38 -9.60
CA SER A 60 11.12 -2.19 -10.35
C SER A 60 10.93 -1.34 -11.59
N ASP A 61 9.75 -1.43 -12.24
CA ASP A 61 9.42 -0.67 -13.44
C ASP A 61 7.99 -0.07 -13.38
N ALA A 62 7.78 1.02 -14.13
CA ALA A 62 6.50 1.70 -14.21
C ALA A 62 5.41 0.86 -14.90
N ASP A 63 5.77 -0.01 -15.84
CA ASP A 63 4.80 -0.89 -16.53
C ASP A 63 4.24 -1.96 -15.60
N GLU A 64 5.05 -2.49 -14.69
CA GLU A 64 4.62 -3.42 -13.62
C GLU A 64 3.64 -2.74 -12.66
N MET A 65 4.00 -1.54 -12.21
CA MET A 65 3.14 -0.70 -11.38
C MET A 65 1.79 -0.40 -12.08
N ASN A 66 1.81 -0.05 -13.37
CA ASN A 66 0.59 0.23 -14.14
C ASN A 66 -0.33 -1.00 -14.23
N LYS A 67 0.22 -2.21 -14.38
CA LYS A 67 -0.57 -3.47 -14.33
C LYS A 67 -1.23 -3.65 -12.97
N ALA A 68 -0.49 -3.41 -11.89
CA ALA A 68 -1.03 -3.50 -10.53
C ALA A 68 -2.17 -2.49 -10.31
N ILE A 69 -1.99 -1.23 -10.71
CA ILE A 69 -3.06 -0.21 -10.62
C ILE A 69 -4.31 -0.66 -11.38
N GLN A 70 -4.17 -1.14 -12.62
CA GLN A 70 -5.33 -1.56 -13.42
C GLN A 70 -6.09 -2.73 -12.78
N ALA A 71 -5.40 -3.61 -12.06
CA ALA A 71 -6.00 -4.78 -11.42
C ALA A 71 -6.58 -4.51 -10.03
N LEU A 72 -6.02 -3.54 -9.29
CA LEU A 72 -6.34 -3.29 -7.88
C LEU A 72 -7.18 -2.03 -7.67
N ASN A 73 -7.18 -1.09 -8.61
CA ASN A 73 -7.95 0.14 -8.46
C ASN A 73 -9.46 -0.14 -8.54
N ASN A 74 -10.22 0.36 -7.55
CA ASN A 74 -11.66 0.14 -7.37
C ASN A 74 -12.08 -1.32 -7.05
N ARG A 75 -11.17 -2.13 -6.51
CA ARG A 75 -11.52 -3.38 -5.81
C ARG A 75 -11.80 -3.10 -4.34
#